data_AF-A0A654B584-F1
#
_entry.id   AF-A0A654B584-F1
#
_cell.length_a   1.000
_cell.length_b   1.000
_cell.length_c   1.000
_cell.angle_alpha   90.00
_cell.angle_beta   90.00
_cell.angle_gamma   90.00
#
_symmetry.space_group_name_H-M   'P 1'
#
loop_
_entity.id
_entity.type
_entity.pdbx_description
1 polymer ?
#
loop_
_entity_poly.entity_id
_entity_poly.type
_entity_poly.pdbx_seq_one_letter_code
_entity_poly.pdbx_strand_id
1 'polypeptide(L)'
;MMGEWAAIGLRFAVYADLLLLAGLALGGGLGRYAPVVDRRIMAWLAALGVIITIAQFGATALAMTGNDLAALDRDMVSFLALETPMGLSHLVRIAVLGLLVMSAIVRMSRVLIGLLAVIAVASLAWNGHAGASEATLGLVHRTSDVVHLVAASLWIAALVMFARILLLDCRTPEALASALTILDRFSRVGAVVVGAIIFTGIVNLLAIVGIEGFFPAFGTDYGRLLLLKIALFGGMLGLAGLNRWRLVPGAQAMVDTGGQGIAVQRLRAAILTETALGLLVLAAVAILGTLSPVG
;
A
#
# COMPACT_ATOMS: atom_id res chain seq x y z
N MET A 1 22.37 -6.23 12.17
CA MET A 1 22.21 -4.78 12.45
C MET A 1 22.06 -3.96 11.16
N MET A 2 23.12 -3.49 10.46
CA MET A 2 22.92 -2.61 9.28
C MET A 2 22.23 -3.29 8.08
N GLY A 3 22.53 -4.57 7.82
CA GLY A 3 21.88 -5.33 6.74
C GLY A 3 20.37 -5.58 6.95
N GLU A 4 19.95 -5.78 8.20
CA GLU A 4 18.54 -5.99 8.55
C GLU A 4 17.71 -4.72 8.32
N TRP A 5 18.22 -3.56 8.76
CA TRP A 5 17.55 -2.28 8.53
C TRP A 5 17.48 -1.93 7.04
N ALA A 6 18.47 -2.31 6.24
CA ALA A 6 18.43 -2.15 4.79
C ALA A 6 17.34 -3.02 4.15
N ALA A 7 17.19 -4.28 4.57
CA ALA A 7 16.14 -5.17 4.09
C ALA A 7 14.73 -4.67 4.47
N ILE A 8 14.56 -4.20 5.70
CA ILE A 8 13.30 -3.57 6.17
C ILE A 8 13.00 -2.31 5.34
N GLY A 9 14.01 -1.46 5.11
CA GLY A 9 13.87 -0.24 4.32
C GLY A 9 13.47 -0.52 2.87
N LEU A 10 14.08 -1.51 2.23
CA LEU A 10 13.71 -1.96 0.88
C LEU A 10 12.28 -2.51 0.85
N ARG A 11 11.90 -3.29 1.85
CA ARG A 11 10.54 -3.83 1.95
C ARG A 11 9.51 -2.71 2.09
N PHE A 12 9.76 -1.73 2.95
CA PHE A 12 8.94 -0.51 3.06
C PHE A 12 8.85 0.21 1.72
N ALA A 13 9.98 0.42 1.04
CA ALA A 13 10.02 1.13 -0.23
C ALA A 13 9.22 0.41 -1.33
N VAL A 14 9.31 -0.92 -1.42
CA VAL A 14 8.50 -1.72 -2.36
C VAL A 14 7.01 -1.56 -2.06
N TYR A 15 6.59 -1.69 -0.79
CA TYR A 15 5.17 -1.52 -0.44
C TYR A 15 4.69 -0.10 -0.76
N ALA A 16 5.44 0.93 -0.35
CA ALA A 16 5.06 2.32 -0.58
C ALA A 16 4.94 2.64 -2.08
N ASP A 17 5.91 2.22 -2.89
CA ASP A 17 5.93 2.46 -4.33
C ASP A 17 4.80 1.71 -5.05
N LEU A 18 4.67 0.40 -4.82
CA LEU A 18 3.68 -0.42 -5.55
C LEU A 18 2.24 -0.10 -5.14
N LEU A 19 1.98 0.14 -3.86
CA LEU A 19 0.64 0.54 -3.41
C LEU A 19 0.25 1.89 -4.02
N LEU A 20 1.20 2.84 -4.06
CA LEU A 20 0.96 4.14 -4.68
C LEU A 20 0.73 4.01 -6.19
N LEU A 21 1.60 3.27 -6.90
CA LEU A 21 1.49 3.03 -8.34
C LEU A 21 0.14 2.39 -8.70
N ALA A 22 -0.22 1.28 -8.03
CA ALA A 22 -1.48 0.59 -8.27
C ALA A 22 -2.69 1.47 -7.93
N GLY A 23 -2.66 2.14 -6.79
CA GLY A 23 -3.75 3.01 -6.38
C GLY A 23 -3.96 4.18 -7.33
N LEU A 24 -2.89 4.86 -7.77
CA LEU A 24 -2.98 5.96 -8.73
C LEU A 24 -3.42 5.47 -10.12
N ALA A 25 -2.95 4.31 -10.57
CA ALA A 25 -3.39 3.69 -11.82
C ALA A 25 -4.90 3.36 -11.81
N LEU A 26 -5.44 2.99 -10.66
CA LEU A 26 -6.88 2.78 -10.42
C LEU A 26 -7.64 4.08 -10.09
N GLY A 27 -6.97 5.23 -10.08
CA GLY A 27 -7.57 6.54 -9.77
C GLY A 27 -7.99 6.72 -8.31
N GLY A 28 -7.39 5.97 -7.38
CA GLY A 28 -7.67 6.06 -5.94
C GLY A 28 -9.12 5.75 -5.58
N GLY A 29 -9.87 5.04 -6.43
CA GLY A 29 -11.30 4.80 -6.23
C GLY A 29 -12.20 6.02 -6.48
N LEU A 30 -11.65 7.14 -6.96
CA LEU A 30 -12.39 8.37 -7.26
C LEU A 30 -13.07 8.34 -8.64
N GLY A 31 -12.77 7.33 -9.46
CA GLY A 31 -13.33 7.15 -10.80
C GLY A 31 -13.06 8.37 -11.69
N ARG A 32 -14.10 8.92 -12.30
CA ARG A 32 -13.99 10.10 -13.18
C ARG A 32 -13.58 11.41 -12.47
N TYR A 33 -13.63 11.44 -11.15
CA TYR A 33 -13.28 12.60 -10.33
C TYR A 33 -11.83 12.58 -9.86
N ALA A 34 -11.11 11.48 -10.15
CA ALA A 34 -9.70 11.37 -9.85
C ALA A 34 -8.91 12.45 -10.60
N PRO A 35 -8.01 13.19 -9.93
CA PRO A 35 -7.02 14.02 -10.61
C PRO A 35 -6.31 13.18 -11.67
N VAL A 36 -6.18 13.72 -12.89
CA VAL A 36 -5.44 13.02 -13.95
C VAL A 36 -3.98 12.92 -13.51
N VAL A 37 -3.48 11.68 -13.44
CA VAL A 37 -2.06 11.42 -13.19
C VAL A 37 -1.35 11.25 -14.53
N ASP A 38 -0.24 11.96 -14.68
CA ASP A 38 0.59 11.88 -15.89
C ASP A 38 1.16 10.46 -16.03
N ARG A 39 1.16 9.92 -17.25
CA ARG A 39 1.77 8.63 -17.59
C ARG A 39 3.26 8.61 -17.29
N ARG A 40 3.94 9.76 -17.36
CA ARG A 40 5.33 9.91 -16.95
C ARG A 40 5.52 9.64 -15.47
N ILE A 41 4.59 10.08 -14.62
CA ILE A 41 4.64 9.77 -13.18
C ILE A 41 4.46 8.26 -12.97
N MET A 42 3.52 7.63 -13.67
CA MET A 42 3.33 6.17 -13.63
C MET A 42 4.60 5.43 -14.08
N ALA A 43 5.24 5.86 -15.16
CA ALA A 43 6.46 5.26 -15.66
C ALA A 43 7.66 5.48 -14.72
N TRP A 44 7.75 6.64 -14.06
CA TRP A 44 8.78 6.91 -13.05
C TRP A 44 8.62 6.02 -11.83
N LEU A 45 7.40 5.89 -11.29
CA LEU A 45 7.10 4.96 -10.20
C LEU A 45 7.41 3.51 -10.64
N ALA A 46 7.01 3.12 -11.85
CA ALA A 46 7.32 1.78 -12.35
C ALA A 46 8.84 1.52 -12.48
N ALA A 47 9.61 2.50 -12.97
CA ALA A 47 11.06 2.39 -13.06
C ALA A 47 11.71 2.30 -11.68
N LEU A 48 11.24 3.12 -10.73
CA LEU A 48 11.67 3.07 -9.33
C LEU A 48 11.35 1.69 -8.73
N GLY A 49 10.13 1.18 -8.94
CA GLY A 49 9.70 -0.14 -8.51
C GLY A 49 10.57 -1.27 -9.06
N VAL A 50 11.04 -1.19 -10.32
CA VAL A 50 12.00 -2.17 -10.88
C VAL A 50 13.31 -2.14 -10.08
N ILE A 51 13.88 -0.95 -9.85
CA ILE A 51 15.14 -0.79 -9.12
C ILE A 51 15.02 -1.34 -7.70
N ILE A 52 13.95 -0.95 -6.98
CA ILE A 52 13.74 -1.41 -5.60
C ILE A 52 13.50 -2.93 -5.58
N THR A 53 12.75 -3.48 -6.53
CA THR A 53 12.49 -4.94 -6.60
C THR A 53 13.78 -5.74 -6.81
N ILE A 54 14.66 -5.28 -7.70
CA ILE A 54 15.97 -5.92 -7.93
C ILE A 54 16.83 -5.85 -6.66
N ALA A 55 16.89 -4.68 -6.03
CA ALA A 55 17.63 -4.49 -4.77
C ALA A 55 17.07 -5.38 -3.65
N GLN A 56 15.75 -5.49 -3.53
CA GLN A 56 15.07 -6.33 -2.54
C GLN A 56 15.35 -7.82 -2.76
N PHE A 57 15.33 -8.29 -4.02
CA PHE A 57 15.70 -9.67 -4.36
C PHE A 57 17.15 -9.96 -3.96
N GLY A 58 18.09 -9.09 -4.35
CA GLY A 58 19.51 -9.24 -3.99
C GLY A 58 19.74 -9.24 -2.48
N ALA A 59 19.09 -8.32 -1.75
CA ALA A 59 19.19 -8.27 -0.29
C ALA A 59 18.64 -9.53 0.38
N THR A 60 17.54 -10.09 -0.14
CA THR A 60 16.96 -11.33 0.40
C THR A 60 17.85 -12.52 0.10
N ALA A 61 18.38 -12.62 -1.12
CA ALA A 61 19.31 -13.66 -1.51
C ALA A 61 20.58 -13.65 -0.64
N LEU A 62 21.15 -12.47 -0.42
CA LEU A 62 22.32 -12.28 0.45
C LEU A 62 22.02 -12.64 1.91
N ALA A 63 20.83 -12.32 2.42
CA ALA A 63 20.43 -12.71 3.77
C ALA A 63 20.34 -14.24 3.91
N MET A 64 19.87 -14.95 2.88
CA MET A 64 19.78 -16.42 2.87
C MET A 64 21.15 -17.10 2.87
N THR A 65 22.20 -16.44 2.36
CA THR A 65 23.59 -16.93 2.42
C THR A 65 24.32 -16.51 3.69
N GLY A 66 23.64 -15.96 4.70
CA GLY A 66 24.28 -15.48 5.92
C GLY A 66 25.08 -14.19 5.74
N ASN A 67 24.78 -13.40 4.69
CA ASN A 67 25.52 -12.22 4.25
C ASN A 67 26.89 -12.51 3.63
N ASP A 68 27.11 -13.74 3.16
CA ASP A 68 28.29 -14.08 2.37
C ASP A 68 28.04 -13.81 0.88
N LEU A 69 28.75 -12.82 0.34
CA LEU A 69 28.72 -12.49 -1.09
C LEU A 69 29.41 -13.55 -1.95
N ALA A 70 30.37 -14.32 -1.41
CA ALA A 70 31.04 -15.37 -2.15
C ALA A 70 30.12 -16.58 -2.39
N ALA A 71 29.13 -16.78 -1.52
CA ALA A 71 28.12 -17.81 -1.64
C ALA A 71 26.97 -17.45 -2.62
N LEU A 72 26.91 -16.20 -3.12
CA LEU A 72 25.99 -15.77 -4.18
C LEU A 72 26.56 -16.11 -5.56
N ASP A 73 26.67 -17.40 -5.84
CA ASP A 73 27.07 -17.87 -7.17
C ASP A 73 25.90 -17.85 -8.16
N ARG A 74 26.23 -18.11 -9.44
CA ARG A 74 25.25 -18.14 -10.53
C ARG A 74 24.16 -19.18 -10.31
N ASP A 75 24.52 -20.34 -9.75
CA ASP A 75 23.60 -21.47 -9.61
C ASP A 75 22.59 -21.17 -8.52
N MET A 76 23.03 -20.65 -7.37
CA MET A 76 22.19 -20.16 -6.28
C MET A 76 21.23 -19.05 -6.75
N VAL A 77 21.74 -18.04 -7.46
CA VAL A 77 20.90 -16.94 -7.96
C VAL A 77 19.88 -17.45 -8.97
N SER A 78 20.26 -18.35 -9.87
CA SER A 78 19.35 -18.93 -10.86
C SER A 78 18.28 -19.80 -10.21
N PHE A 79 18.65 -20.64 -9.25
CA PHE A 79 17.72 -21.42 -8.45
C PHE A 79 16.73 -20.52 -7.71
N LEU A 80 17.23 -19.51 -6.97
CA LEU A 80 16.36 -18.60 -6.22
C LEU A 80 15.42 -17.83 -7.16
N ALA A 81 15.89 -17.38 -8.32
CA ALA A 81 15.09 -16.60 -9.27
C ALA A 81 14.05 -17.44 -10.02
N LEU A 82 14.39 -18.66 -10.43
CA LEU A 82 13.60 -19.44 -11.39
C LEU A 82 12.84 -20.61 -10.75
N GLU A 83 13.32 -21.16 -9.63
CA GLU A 83 12.75 -22.36 -9.02
C GLU A 83 11.94 -22.05 -7.77
N THR A 84 12.07 -20.84 -7.18
CA THR A 84 11.29 -20.47 -5.99
C THR A 84 10.06 -19.64 -6.35
N PRO A 85 8.93 -19.81 -5.63
CA PRO A 85 7.74 -18.97 -5.81
C PRO A 85 8.03 -17.48 -5.60
N MET A 86 8.97 -17.16 -4.71
CA MET A 86 9.41 -15.80 -4.43
C MET A 86 10.20 -15.23 -5.62
N GLY A 87 11.13 -15.98 -6.22
CA GLY A 87 11.85 -15.55 -7.42
C GLY A 87 10.92 -15.30 -8.60
N LEU A 88 10.01 -16.24 -8.88
CA LEU A 88 9.03 -16.10 -9.95
C LEU A 88 8.13 -14.86 -9.76
N SER A 89 7.74 -14.56 -8.51
CA SER A 89 6.94 -13.35 -8.23
C SER A 89 7.70 -12.06 -8.51
N HIS A 90 9.01 -12.01 -8.22
CA HIS A 90 9.88 -10.87 -8.54
C HIS A 90 10.07 -10.73 -10.06
N LEU A 91 10.25 -11.83 -10.79
CA LEU A 91 10.38 -11.81 -12.25
C LEU A 91 9.10 -11.30 -12.92
N VAL A 92 7.93 -11.81 -12.51
CA VAL A 92 6.63 -11.33 -12.99
C VAL A 92 6.48 -9.83 -12.72
N ARG A 93 6.81 -9.39 -11.50
CA ARG A 93 6.77 -7.98 -11.10
C ARG A 93 7.67 -7.11 -11.97
N ILE A 94 8.93 -7.50 -12.17
CA ILE A 94 9.88 -6.76 -13.01
C ILE A 94 9.36 -6.67 -14.44
N ALA A 95 8.81 -7.76 -14.98
CA ALA A 95 8.27 -7.78 -16.34
C ALA A 95 7.10 -6.79 -16.50
N VAL A 96 6.10 -6.83 -15.61
CA VAL A 96 4.94 -5.92 -15.71
C VAL A 96 5.29 -4.47 -15.42
N LEU A 97 6.23 -4.21 -14.50
CA LEU A 97 6.75 -2.86 -14.27
C LEU A 97 7.54 -2.35 -15.48
N GLY A 98 8.34 -3.21 -16.13
CA GLY A 98 9.03 -2.89 -17.39
C GLY A 98 8.04 -2.49 -18.49
N LEU A 99 6.93 -3.22 -18.63
CA LEU A 99 5.84 -2.83 -19.54
C LEU A 99 5.21 -1.48 -19.16
N LEU A 100 5.05 -1.19 -17.86
CA LEU A 100 4.54 0.10 -17.39
C LEU A 100 5.52 1.26 -17.65
N VAL A 101 6.83 1.03 -17.60
CA VAL A 101 7.83 2.04 -17.99
C VAL A 101 7.63 2.45 -19.46
N MET A 102 7.32 1.49 -20.33
CA MET A 102 7.04 1.76 -21.75
C MET A 102 5.81 2.65 -21.97
N SER A 103 4.92 2.81 -20.99
CA SER A 103 3.74 3.68 -21.09
C SER A 103 4.08 5.18 -21.26
N ALA A 104 5.33 5.58 -20.96
CA ALA A 104 5.82 6.93 -21.22
C ALA A 104 6.06 7.22 -22.71
N ILE A 105 6.29 6.17 -23.51
CA ILE A 105 6.67 6.26 -24.93
C ILE A 105 5.54 5.71 -25.82
N VAL A 106 4.95 4.59 -25.41
CA VAL A 106 3.89 3.89 -26.14
C VAL A 106 2.53 4.22 -25.54
N ARG A 107 1.54 4.49 -26.39
CA ARG A 107 0.17 4.72 -25.93
C ARG A 107 -0.44 3.42 -25.39
N MET A 108 -0.59 3.34 -24.08
CA MET A 108 -1.34 2.29 -23.39
C MET A 108 -2.71 2.82 -22.93
N SER A 109 -3.72 1.94 -22.92
CA SER A 109 -5.03 2.27 -22.36
C SER A 109 -4.96 2.36 -20.83
N ARG A 110 -5.84 3.15 -20.22
CA ARG A 110 -5.89 3.26 -18.74
C ARG A 110 -6.21 1.92 -18.09
N VAL A 111 -7.03 1.09 -18.74
CA VAL A 111 -7.37 -0.25 -18.27
C VAL A 111 -6.13 -1.14 -18.22
N LEU A 112 -5.31 -1.14 -19.29
CA LEU A 112 -4.08 -1.93 -19.32
C LEU A 112 -3.08 -1.48 -18.25
N ILE A 113 -2.91 -0.16 -18.06
CA ILE A 113 -2.05 0.39 -17.00
C ILE A 113 -2.54 -0.07 -15.62
N GLY A 114 -3.85 0.02 -15.36
CA GLY A 114 -4.46 -0.46 -14.11
C GLY A 114 -4.24 -1.95 -13.89
N LEU A 115 -4.44 -2.79 -14.92
CA LEU A 115 -4.23 -4.23 -14.84
C LEU A 115 -2.76 -4.58 -14.52
N LEU A 116 -1.80 -3.98 -15.23
CA LEU A 116 -0.38 -4.21 -14.98
C LEU A 116 0.03 -3.79 -13.57
N ALA A 117 -0.48 -2.66 -13.08
CA ALA A 117 -0.18 -2.17 -11.73
C ALA A 117 -0.82 -3.06 -10.65
N VAL A 118 -2.03 -3.59 -10.89
CA VAL A 118 -2.66 -4.59 -10.02
C VAL A 118 -1.85 -5.89 -10.00
N ILE A 119 -1.35 -6.36 -11.13
CA ILE A 119 -0.48 -7.55 -11.18
C ILE A 119 0.82 -7.29 -10.41
N ALA A 120 1.41 -6.10 -10.56
CA ALA A 120 2.62 -5.71 -9.83
C ALA A 120 2.41 -5.78 -8.30
N VAL A 121 1.34 -5.18 -7.77
CA VAL A 121 1.06 -5.23 -6.33
C VAL A 121 0.63 -6.63 -5.87
N ALA A 122 -0.16 -7.37 -6.66
CA ALA A 122 -0.60 -8.72 -6.34
C ALA A 122 0.56 -9.72 -6.19
N SER A 123 1.64 -9.53 -6.95
CA SER A 123 2.85 -10.35 -6.83
C SER A 123 3.48 -10.31 -5.44
N LEU A 124 3.18 -9.31 -4.59
CA LEU A 124 3.64 -9.25 -3.21
C LEU A 124 3.06 -10.36 -2.34
N ALA A 125 1.89 -10.91 -2.67
CA ALA A 125 1.25 -11.97 -1.89
C ALA A 125 2.04 -13.30 -1.91
N TRP A 126 2.97 -13.45 -2.85
CA TRP A 126 3.90 -14.58 -2.90
C TRP A 126 5.20 -14.33 -2.10
N ASN A 127 5.30 -13.19 -1.42
CA ASN A 127 6.41 -12.87 -0.53
C ASN A 127 5.97 -13.03 0.94
N GLY A 128 6.73 -13.80 1.73
CA GLY A 128 6.45 -14.00 3.17
C GLY A 128 5.47 -15.15 3.46
N HIS A 129 4.77 -15.08 4.60
CA HIS A 129 3.97 -16.20 5.14
C HIS A 129 2.87 -16.71 4.18
N ALA A 130 2.28 -15.84 3.37
CA ALA A 130 1.29 -16.23 2.35
C ALA A 130 1.91 -17.04 1.20
N GLY A 131 3.18 -16.78 0.86
CA GLY A 131 3.94 -17.59 -0.10
C GLY A 131 4.43 -18.91 0.48
N ALA A 132 4.59 -18.99 1.81
CA ALA A 132 5.05 -20.19 2.53
C ALA A 132 3.92 -21.16 2.92
N SER A 133 2.65 -20.72 2.91
CA SER A 133 1.50 -21.58 3.25
C SER A 133 1.15 -22.56 2.12
N GLU A 134 1.08 -23.85 2.45
CA GLU A 134 0.76 -24.92 1.51
C GLU A 134 -0.76 -25.14 1.31
N ALA A 135 -1.11 -25.88 0.25
CA ALA A 135 -2.47 -26.36 -0.06
C ALA A 135 -3.55 -25.27 -0.18
N THR A 136 -4.81 -25.62 0.12
CA THR A 136 -6.01 -24.77 -0.03
C THR A 136 -6.00 -23.55 0.89
N LEU A 137 -5.45 -23.69 2.10
CA LEU A 137 -5.21 -22.58 3.03
C LEU A 137 -4.29 -21.52 2.40
N GLY A 138 -3.28 -21.96 1.66
CA GLY A 138 -2.40 -21.04 0.94
C GLY A 138 -3.09 -20.26 -0.18
N LEU A 139 -4.12 -20.81 -0.85
CA LEU A 139 -4.88 -20.07 -1.86
C LEU A 139 -5.78 -19.01 -1.23
N VAL A 140 -6.48 -19.36 -0.14
CA VAL A 140 -7.33 -18.42 0.61
C VAL A 140 -6.49 -17.28 1.17
N HIS A 141 -5.33 -17.59 1.75
CA HIS A 141 -4.43 -16.58 2.30
C HIS A 141 -3.92 -15.63 1.19
N ARG A 142 -3.41 -16.16 0.08
CA ARG A 142 -2.90 -15.34 -1.04
C ARG A 142 -3.99 -14.48 -1.67
N THR A 143 -5.19 -15.02 -1.88
CA THR A 143 -6.30 -14.25 -2.45
C THR A 143 -6.76 -13.14 -1.50
N SER A 144 -6.87 -13.43 -0.20
CA SER A 144 -7.15 -12.42 0.83
C SER A 144 -6.07 -11.34 0.85
N ASP A 145 -4.79 -11.70 0.77
CA ASP A 145 -3.68 -10.74 0.76
C ASP A 145 -3.66 -9.87 -0.50
N VAL A 146 -3.93 -10.43 -1.68
CA VAL A 146 -4.09 -9.63 -2.91
C VAL A 146 -5.22 -8.62 -2.77
N VAL A 147 -6.39 -9.04 -2.26
CA VAL A 147 -7.52 -8.11 -2.05
C VAL A 147 -7.17 -7.05 -1.01
N HIS A 148 -6.48 -7.42 0.07
CA HIS A 148 -6.00 -6.49 1.09
C HIS A 148 -5.07 -5.44 0.49
N LEU A 149 -4.09 -5.86 -0.30
CA LEU A 149 -3.10 -5.00 -0.94
C LEU A 149 -3.73 -4.07 -1.98
N VAL A 150 -4.67 -4.55 -2.78
CA VAL A 150 -5.41 -3.70 -3.74
C VAL A 150 -6.25 -2.67 -3.01
N ALA A 151 -6.96 -3.06 -1.94
CA ALA A 151 -7.74 -2.14 -1.14
C ALA A 151 -6.85 -1.09 -0.44
N ALA A 152 -5.72 -1.52 0.13
CA ALA A 152 -4.72 -0.61 0.71
C ALA A 152 -4.15 0.35 -0.35
N SER A 153 -3.90 -0.12 -1.57
CA SER A 153 -3.44 0.72 -2.69
C SER A 153 -4.44 1.85 -2.98
N LEU A 154 -5.73 1.52 -3.07
CA LEU A 154 -6.79 2.49 -3.31
C LEU A 154 -6.83 3.56 -2.21
N TRP A 155 -6.71 3.15 -0.94
CA TRP A 155 -6.72 4.11 0.17
C TRP A 155 -5.47 5.00 0.18
N ILE A 156 -4.27 4.43 0.08
CA ILE A 156 -3.02 5.21 0.06
C ILE A 156 -3.01 6.22 -1.09
N ALA A 157 -3.41 5.81 -2.29
CA ALA A 157 -3.52 6.74 -3.41
C ALA A 157 -4.60 7.80 -3.20
N ALA A 158 -5.75 7.46 -2.60
CA ALA A 158 -6.76 8.45 -2.25
C ALA A 158 -6.19 9.50 -1.28
N LEU A 159 -5.42 9.11 -0.26
CA LEU A 159 -4.77 10.04 0.67
C LEU A 159 -3.84 11.00 -0.07
N VAL A 160 -2.98 10.49 -0.96
CA VAL A 160 -2.06 11.32 -1.76
C VAL A 160 -2.82 12.25 -2.70
N MET A 161 -3.89 11.76 -3.35
CA MET A 161 -4.72 12.57 -4.24
C MET A 161 -5.45 13.68 -3.48
N PHE A 162 -6.02 13.38 -2.31
CA PHE A 162 -6.66 14.39 -1.47
C PHE A 162 -5.66 15.38 -0.89
N ALA A 163 -4.48 14.92 -0.46
CA ALA A 163 -3.41 15.80 -0.01
C ALA A 163 -3.00 16.76 -1.13
N ARG A 164 -2.84 16.27 -2.37
CA ARG A 164 -2.58 17.12 -3.54
C ARG A 164 -3.70 18.17 -3.74
N ILE A 165 -4.95 17.72 -3.79
CA ILE A 165 -6.11 18.61 -3.99
C ILE A 165 -6.14 19.70 -2.91
N LEU A 166 -6.02 19.32 -1.63
CA LEU A 166 -6.16 20.24 -0.50
C LEU A 166 -4.95 21.16 -0.34
N LEU A 167 -3.73 20.68 -0.60
CA LEU A 167 -2.49 21.44 -0.37
C LEU A 167 -2.11 22.33 -1.57
N LEU A 168 -2.32 21.85 -2.80
CA LEU A 168 -1.82 22.51 -4.00
C LEU A 168 -2.93 23.22 -4.78
N ASP A 169 -4.09 22.57 -4.92
CA ASP A 169 -5.14 23.00 -5.86
C ASP A 169 -6.25 23.83 -5.17
N CYS A 170 -6.48 23.62 -3.87
CA CYS A 170 -7.51 24.30 -3.08
C CYS A 170 -7.08 25.72 -2.67
N ARG A 171 -7.16 26.67 -3.61
CA ARG A 171 -6.79 28.08 -3.41
C ARG A 171 -7.96 29.08 -3.48
N THR A 172 -9.11 28.64 -3.98
CA THR A 172 -10.30 29.49 -4.14
C THR A 172 -11.52 28.85 -3.47
N PRO A 173 -12.58 29.61 -3.17
CA PRO A 173 -13.86 29.07 -2.67
C PRO A 173 -14.43 27.95 -3.55
N GLU A 174 -14.35 28.11 -4.87
CA GLU A 174 -14.88 27.15 -5.85
C GLU A 174 -14.05 25.86 -5.85
N ALA A 175 -12.72 25.99 -5.72
CA ALA A 175 -11.83 24.85 -5.59
C ALA A 175 -12.10 24.06 -4.30
N LEU A 176 -12.41 24.75 -3.21
CA LEU A 176 -12.83 24.13 -1.94
C LEU A 176 -14.16 23.39 -2.09
N ALA A 177 -15.17 24.02 -2.69
CA ALA A 177 -16.47 23.37 -2.93
C ALA A 177 -16.34 22.11 -3.81
N SER A 178 -15.49 22.17 -4.84
CA SER A 178 -15.15 21.02 -5.67
C SER A 178 -14.47 19.91 -4.86
N ALA A 179 -13.46 20.24 -4.06
CA ALA A 179 -12.76 19.28 -3.19
C ALA A 179 -13.72 18.59 -2.22
N LEU A 180 -14.60 19.35 -1.55
CA LEU A 180 -15.60 18.81 -0.62
C LEU A 180 -16.57 17.83 -1.31
N THR A 181 -16.96 18.13 -2.55
CA THR A 181 -17.80 17.24 -3.36
C THR A 181 -17.09 15.92 -3.69
N ILE A 182 -15.78 15.98 -4.00
CA ILE A 182 -14.98 14.78 -4.28
C ILE A 182 -14.82 13.94 -3.00
N LEU A 183 -14.54 14.57 -1.85
CA LEU A 183 -14.44 13.88 -0.55
C LEU A 183 -15.76 13.17 -0.19
N ASP A 184 -16.90 13.83 -0.35
CA ASP A 184 -18.22 13.24 -0.06
C ASP A 184 -18.51 12.02 -0.95
N ARG A 185 -18.19 12.10 -2.25
CA ARG A 185 -18.38 10.98 -3.19
C ARG A 185 -17.48 9.80 -2.88
N PHE A 186 -16.24 10.05 -2.48
CA PHE A 186 -15.33 9.00 -2.06
C PHE A 186 -15.84 8.25 -0.83
N SER A 187 -16.66 8.87 0.02
CA SER A 187 -17.12 8.28 1.28
C SER A 187 -17.77 6.89 1.14
N ARG A 188 -18.44 6.60 0.02
CA ARG A 188 -19.01 5.27 -0.26
C ARG A 188 -17.94 4.26 -0.67
N VAL A 189 -17.05 4.65 -1.57
CA VAL A 189 -15.94 3.81 -2.04
C VAL A 189 -14.97 3.54 -0.89
N GLY A 190 -14.64 4.56 -0.11
CA GLY A 190 -13.84 4.47 1.10
C GLY A 190 -14.42 3.47 2.10
N ALA A 191 -15.75 3.46 2.32
CA ALA A 191 -16.38 2.48 3.21
C ALA A 191 -16.22 1.03 2.70
N VAL A 192 -16.35 0.81 1.38
CA VAL A 192 -16.11 -0.51 0.77
C VAL A 192 -14.64 -0.92 0.90
N VAL A 193 -13.71 0.00 0.63
CA VAL A 193 -12.27 -0.22 0.77
C VAL A 193 -11.88 -0.56 2.21
N VAL A 194 -12.40 0.20 3.18
CA VAL A 194 -12.24 -0.04 4.62
C VAL A 194 -12.77 -1.43 5.00
N GLY A 195 -13.99 -1.76 4.56
CA GLY A 195 -14.60 -3.06 4.83
C GLY A 195 -13.77 -4.21 4.27
N ALA A 196 -13.25 -4.07 3.04
CA ALA A 196 -12.36 -5.04 2.42
C ALA A 196 -11.07 -5.21 3.22
N ILE A 197 -10.43 -4.13 3.67
CA ILE A 197 -9.20 -4.18 4.48
C ILE A 197 -9.43 -4.85 5.83
N ILE A 198 -10.54 -4.54 6.51
CA ILE A 198 -10.88 -5.16 7.80
C ILE A 198 -11.11 -6.66 7.61
N PHE A 199 -11.96 -7.04 6.66
CA PHE A 199 -12.31 -8.43 6.41
C PHE A 199 -11.08 -9.26 6.04
N THR A 200 -10.32 -8.81 5.03
CA THR A 200 -9.09 -9.50 4.59
C THR A 200 -7.99 -9.46 5.64
N GLY A 201 -7.91 -8.40 6.45
CA GLY A 201 -6.96 -8.31 7.55
C GLY A 201 -7.21 -9.36 8.63
N ILE A 202 -8.49 -9.63 8.96
CA ILE A 202 -8.88 -10.71 9.87
C ILE A 202 -8.54 -12.07 9.27
N VAL A 203 -8.87 -12.30 7.99
CA VAL A 203 -8.54 -13.56 7.30
C VAL A 203 -7.03 -13.79 7.26
N ASN A 204 -6.23 -12.77 6.94
CA ASN A 204 -4.77 -12.87 6.93
C ASN A 204 -4.21 -13.14 8.33
N LEU A 205 -4.73 -12.48 9.36
CA LEU A 205 -4.31 -12.73 10.74
C LEU A 205 -4.56 -14.20 11.14
N LEU A 206 -5.76 -14.69 10.90
CA LEU A 206 -6.12 -16.08 11.21
C LEU A 206 -5.32 -17.08 10.37
N ALA A 207 -5.00 -16.74 9.12
CA ALA A 207 -4.18 -17.59 8.26
C ALA A 207 -2.71 -17.65 8.70
N ILE A 208 -2.17 -16.57 9.27
CA ILE A 208 -0.76 -16.51 9.73
C ILE A 208 -0.60 -17.18 11.10
N VAL A 209 -1.49 -16.85 12.05
CA VAL A 209 -1.33 -17.23 13.46
C VAL A 209 -2.13 -18.50 13.80
N GLY A 210 -3.12 -18.86 12.99
CA GLY A 210 -4.07 -19.92 13.32
C GLY A 210 -5.05 -19.50 14.43
N ILE A 211 -6.12 -20.27 14.59
CA ILE A 211 -7.14 -20.03 15.63
C ILE A 211 -6.54 -20.26 17.02
N GLU A 212 -5.75 -21.31 17.18
CA GLU A 212 -5.14 -21.71 18.46
C GLU A 212 -4.01 -20.77 18.89
N GLY A 213 -3.27 -20.21 17.93
CA GLY A 213 -2.19 -19.25 18.19
C GLY A 213 -2.67 -17.82 18.45
N PHE A 214 -3.97 -17.52 18.28
CA PHE A 214 -4.48 -16.15 18.29
C PHE A 214 -4.16 -15.40 19.58
N PHE A 215 -4.47 -15.97 20.75
CA PHE A 215 -4.17 -15.35 22.04
C PHE A 215 -2.67 -15.38 22.38
N PRO A 216 -1.95 -16.51 22.22
CA PRO A 216 -0.51 -16.56 22.48
C PRO A 216 0.32 -15.56 21.65
N ALA A 217 -0.06 -15.30 20.40
CA ALA A 217 0.68 -14.40 19.53
C ALA A 217 0.81 -12.98 20.10
N PHE A 218 -0.17 -12.50 20.87
CA PHE A 218 -0.11 -11.16 21.49
C PHE A 218 0.96 -11.02 22.59
N GLY A 219 1.51 -12.13 23.07
CA GLY A 219 2.66 -12.14 23.97
C GLY A 219 4.00 -11.91 23.26
N THR A 220 4.06 -12.09 21.94
CA THR A 220 5.30 -12.01 21.14
C THR A 220 5.54 -10.60 20.59
N ASP A 221 6.76 -10.34 20.12
CA ASP A 221 7.09 -9.08 19.45
C ASP A 221 6.27 -8.88 18.16
N TYR A 222 5.95 -9.97 17.45
CA TYR A 222 5.04 -9.96 16.31
C TYR A 222 3.65 -9.46 16.72
N GLY A 223 3.04 -10.03 17.77
CA GLY A 223 1.70 -9.63 18.20
C GLY A 223 1.64 -8.21 18.76
N ARG A 224 2.67 -7.77 19.49
CA ARG A 224 2.76 -6.38 19.97
C ARG A 224 2.80 -5.37 18.83
N LEU A 225 3.62 -5.64 17.80
CA LEU A 225 3.70 -4.78 16.63
C LEU A 225 2.42 -4.84 15.79
N LEU A 226 1.76 -6.00 15.72
CA LEU A 226 0.46 -6.14 15.09
C LEU A 226 -0.62 -5.31 15.82
N LEU A 227 -0.64 -5.32 17.15
CA LEU A 227 -1.53 -4.47 17.94
C LEU A 227 -1.28 -2.99 17.68
N LEU A 228 -0.01 -2.57 17.58
CA LEU A 228 0.33 -1.21 17.18
C LEU A 228 -0.22 -0.88 15.79
N LYS A 229 -0.05 -1.77 14.79
CA LYS A 229 -0.62 -1.61 13.44
C LYS A 229 -2.14 -1.43 13.50
N ILE A 230 -2.83 -2.25 14.30
CA ILE A 230 -4.29 -2.17 14.47
C ILE A 230 -4.69 -0.85 15.14
N ALA A 231 -3.95 -0.40 16.16
CA ALA A 231 -4.21 0.88 16.83
C ALA A 231 -4.01 2.07 15.89
N LEU A 232 -2.93 2.07 15.09
CA LEU A 232 -2.68 3.09 14.06
C LEU A 232 -3.80 3.12 13.02
N PHE A 233 -4.24 1.95 12.55
CA PHE A 233 -5.36 1.82 11.62
C PHE A 233 -6.68 2.31 12.24
N GLY A 234 -6.94 2.00 13.51
CA GLY A 234 -8.07 2.52 14.27
C GLY A 234 -8.04 4.05 14.37
N GLY A 235 -6.86 4.65 14.56
CA GLY A 235 -6.64 6.09 14.48
C GLY A 235 -7.01 6.67 13.11
N MET A 236 -6.61 6.01 12.02
CA MET A 236 -6.99 6.40 10.66
C MET A 236 -8.51 6.35 10.46
N LEU A 237 -9.19 5.31 10.97
CA LEU A 237 -10.64 5.21 10.90
C LEU A 237 -11.35 6.31 11.70
N GLY A 238 -10.82 6.63 12.88
CA GLY A 238 -11.31 7.73 13.70
C GLY A 238 -11.21 9.08 12.99
N LEU A 239 -10.07 9.35 12.35
CA LEU A 239 -9.87 10.55 11.54
C LEU A 239 -10.76 10.56 10.29
N ALA A 240 -10.90 9.42 9.60
CA ALA A 240 -11.78 9.32 8.43
C ALA A 240 -13.25 9.58 8.81
N GLY A 241 -13.68 9.06 9.96
CA GLY A 241 -15.00 9.35 10.54
C GLY A 241 -15.16 10.82 10.93
N LEU A 242 -14.15 11.42 11.58
CA LEU A 242 -14.13 12.84 11.93
C LEU A 242 -14.21 13.73 10.66
N ASN A 243 -13.47 13.36 9.63
CA ASN A 243 -13.50 14.00 8.32
C ASN A 243 -14.89 13.94 7.71
N ARG A 244 -15.49 12.75 7.68
CA ARG A 244 -16.82 12.51 7.11
C ARG A 244 -17.94 13.23 7.85
N TRP A 245 -17.96 13.16 9.17
CA TRP A 245 -19.13 13.58 9.96
C TRP A 245 -19.03 14.97 10.55
N ARG A 246 -17.82 15.55 10.63
CA ARG A 246 -17.63 16.87 11.23
C ARG A 246 -16.90 17.84 10.32
N LEU A 247 -15.73 17.47 9.79
CA LEU A 247 -14.88 18.43 9.09
C LEU A 247 -15.43 18.77 7.70
N VAL A 248 -15.89 17.80 6.91
CA VAL A 248 -16.49 18.06 5.60
C VAL A 248 -17.82 18.81 5.70
N PRO A 249 -18.81 18.38 6.52
CA PRO A 249 -20.06 19.14 6.68
C PRO A 249 -19.84 20.54 7.26
N GLY A 250 -18.94 20.67 8.25
CA GLY A 250 -18.59 21.96 8.83
C GLY A 250 -17.89 22.89 7.83
N ALA A 251 -17.01 22.34 6.99
CA ALA A 251 -16.37 23.11 5.92
C ALA A 251 -17.40 23.59 4.88
N GLN A 252 -18.37 22.75 4.50
CA GLN A 252 -19.46 23.14 3.59
C GLN A 252 -20.28 24.31 4.15
N ALA A 253 -20.65 24.26 5.44
CA ALA A 253 -21.38 25.36 6.07
C ALA A 253 -20.58 26.68 6.13
N MET A 254 -19.25 26.59 6.22
CA MET A 254 -18.35 27.77 6.28
C MET A 254 -18.01 28.36 4.91
N VAL A 255 -18.34 27.70 3.81
CA VAL A 255 -18.12 28.23 2.44
C VAL A 255 -18.91 29.53 2.26
N ASP A 256 -20.16 29.56 2.73
CA ASP A 256 -21.08 30.69 2.54
C ASP A 256 -20.88 31.82 3.57
N THR A 257 -20.25 31.53 4.71
CA THR A 257 -20.12 32.48 5.84
C THR A 257 -18.72 33.11 5.98
N GLY A 258 -17.83 32.93 4.99
CA GLY A 258 -16.49 33.54 4.97
C GLY A 258 -15.43 32.85 5.87
N GLY A 259 -15.73 31.67 6.43
CA GLY A 259 -14.84 30.93 7.34
C GLY A 259 -13.83 29.99 6.66
N GLN A 260 -13.63 30.13 5.35
CA GLN A 260 -12.99 29.14 4.48
C GLN A 260 -11.55 28.80 4.88
N GLY A 261 -10.76 29.78 5.35
CA GLY A 261 -9.37 29.56 5.74
C GLY A 261 -9.21 28.54 6.88
N ILE A 262 -10.06 28.62 7.90
CA ILE A 262 -10.03 27.70 9.05
C ILE A 262 -10.47 26.30 8.62
N ALA A 263 -11.50 26.21 7.78
CA ALA A 263 -11.99 24.94 7.24
C ALA A 263 -10.90 24.21 6.44
N VAL A 264 -10.23 24.92 5.53
CA VAL A 264 -9.11 24.39 4.74
C VAL A 264 -7.97 23.93 5.63
N GLN A 265 -7.58 24.72 6.64
CA GLN A 265 -6.48 24.36 7.54
C GLN A 265 -6.77 23.07 8.32
N ARG A 266 -8.01 22.90 8.80
CA ARG A 266 -8.43 21.67 9.50
C ARG A 266 -8.40 20.44 8.58
N LEU A 267 -8.89 20.58 7.35
CA LEU A 267 -8.85 19.51 6.35
C LEU A 267 -7.42 19.13 5.97
N ARG A 268 -6.52 20.13 5.82
CA ARG A 268 -5.08 19.92 5.57
C ARG A 268 -4.40 19.18 6.72
N ALA A 269 -4.65 19.60 7.95
CA ALA A 269 -4.09 18.93 9.13
C ALA A 269 -4.58 17.48 9.23
N ALA A 270 -5.87 17.24 9.00
CA ALA A 270 -6.45 15.91 9.02
C ALA A 270 -5.83 15.00 7.96
N ILE A 271 -5.77 15.43 6.69
CA ILE A 271 -5.21 14.60 5.61
C ILE A 271 -3.72 14.32 5.79
N LEU A 272 -2.94 15.28 6.30
CA LEU A 272 -1.53 15.08 6.61
C LEU A 272 -1.35 14.06 7.75
N THR A 273 -2.20 14.13 8.78
CA THR A 273 -2.17 13.19 9.91
C THR A 273 -2.58 11.79 9.45
N GLU A 274 -3.64 11.65 8.66
CA GLU A 274 -4.05 10.37 8.07
C GLU A 274 -2.96 9.77 7.18
N THR A 275 -2.28 10.60 6.38
CA THR A 275 -1.17 10.16 5.51
C THR A 275 0.01 9.67 6.36
N ALA A 276 0.36 10.40 7.43
CA ALA A 276 1.44 10.01 8.34
C ALA A 276 1.12 8.68 9.03
N LEU A 277 -0.11 8.48 9.52
CA LEU A 277 -0.55 7.20 10.08
C LEU A 277 -0.49 6.07 9.05
N GLY A 278 -0.89 6.33 7.80
CA GLY A 278 -0.77 5.37 6.70
C GLY A 278 0.68 4.93 6.47
N LEU A 279 1.62 5.87 6.46
CA LEU A 279 3.05 5.57 6.34
C LEU A 279 3.58 4.76 7.55
N LEU A 280 3.13 5.07 8.76
CA LEU A 280 3.48 4.30 9.97
C LEU A 280 2.93 2.88 9.91
N VAL A 281 1.72 2.68 9.39
CA VAL A 281 1.15 1.34 9.13
C VAL A 281 2.02 0.57 8.14
N LEU A 282 2.49 1.21 7.05
CA LEU A 282 3.39 0.57 6.09
C LEU A 282 4.74 0.22 6.71
N ALA A 283 5.30 1.08 7.57
CA ALA A 283 6.52 0.81 8.31
C ALA A 283 6.34 -0.39 9.25
N ALA A 284 5.22 -0.46 9.98
CA ALA A 284 4.89 -1.60 10.83
C ALA A 284 4.76 -2.90 10.00
N VAL A 285 4.14 -2.86 8.82
CA VAL A 285 4.04 -4.02 7.92
C VAL A 285 5.41 -4.47 7.40
N ALA A 286 6.30 -3.54 7.07
CA ALA A 286 7.65 -3.85 6.63
C ALA A 286 8.45 -4.59 7.71
N ILE A 287 8.33 -4.16 8.98
CA ILE A 287 8.98 -4.82 10.12
C ILE A 287 8.29 -6.15 10.46
N LEU A 288 6.96 -6.22 10.46
CA LEU A 288 6.22 -7.47 10.70
C LEU A 288 6.64 -8.57 9.74
N GLY A 289 6.93 -8.22 8.48
CA GLY A 289 7.38 -9.16 7.46
C GLY A 289 8.74 -9.81 7.72
N THR A 290 9.49 -9.40 8.76
CA THR A 290 10.76 -9.99 9.17
C THR A 290 10.67 -10.76 10.50
N LEU A 291 9.53 -10.73 11.18
CA LEU A 291 9.35 -11.37 12.49
C LEU A 291 8.67 -12.75 12.35
N SER A 292 9.05 -13.68 13.23
CA SER A 292 8.34 -14.97 13.37
C SER A 292 7.01 -14.77 14.12
N PRO A 293 5.88 -15.31 13.62
CA PRO A 293 4.59 -15.21 14.31
C PRO A 293 4.52 -15.98 15.63
N VAL A 294 5.33 -17.04 15.79
CA VAL A 294 5.21 -18.02 16.89
C VAL A 294 6.29 -17.87 17.97
N GLY A 295 7.16 -16.85 17.88
CA GLY A 295 8.38 -16.74 18.68
C GLY A 295 9.50 -17.59 18.13
#